data_AF-A0A2W5EVZ3-F1
#
_entry.id   AF-A0A2W5EVZ3-F1
#
_cell.length_a   1.000
_cell.length_b   1.000
_cell.length_c   1.000
_cell.angle_alpha   90.00
_cell.angle_beta   90.00
_cell.angle_gamma   90.00
#
_symmetry.space_group_name_H-M   'P 1'
#
loop_
_entity.id
_entity.type
_entity.pdbx_description
1 polymer ?
#
loop_
_entity_poly.entity_id
_entity_poly.type
_entity_poly.pdbx_seq_one_letter_code
_entity_poly.pdbx_strand_id
1 'polypeptide(L)'
;MSLLNKKFEILLPYVNSVLALLSKKWILNIIISINDGNHHFLDIQRDLVGISSNTLTKNLKELEANMLIERKCRKGESSEYYATKYLKSLNFLLVELSSWGKNHEKKLSSLSDKV
;
A
#
# COMPACT_ATOMS: atom_id res chain seq x y z
N MET A 1 31.88 -14.93 -4.67
CA MET A 1 30.54 -14.34 -4.48
C MET A 1 29.52 -15.31 -5.04
N SER A 2 28.63 -15.86 -4.21
CA SER A 2 27.67 -16.88 -4.65
C SER A 2 26.61 -16.28 -5.60
N LEU A 3 26.09 -17.08 -6.55
CA LEU A 3 25.03 -16.68 -7.49
C LEU A 3 23.79 -16.11 -6.77
N LEU A 4 23.55 -16.54 -5.53
CA LEU A 4 22.46 -16.05 -4.69
C LEU A 4 22.62 -14.56 -4.37
N ASN A 5 23.82 -14.11 -4.01
CA ASN A 5 24.08 -12.70 -3.70
C ASN A 5 23.88 -11.79 -4.92
N LYS A 6 24.30 -12.26 -6.10
CA LYS A 6 24.16 -11.50 -7.34
C LYS A 6 22.69 -11.32 -7.76
N LYS A 7 21.84 -12.32 -7.49
CA LYS A 7 20.39 -12.22 -7.72
C LYS A 7 19.74 -11.20 -6.77
N PHE A 8 20.16 -11.17 -5.50
CA PHE A 8 19.66 -10.20 -4.54
C PHE A 8 20.04 -8.75 -4.88
N GLU A 9 21.27 -8.50 -5.33
CA GLU A 9 21.70 -7.16 -5.76
C GLU A 9 20.82 -6.58 -6.89
N ILE A 10 20.40 -7.42 -7.83
CA ILE A 10 19.52 -7.00 -8.95
C ILE A 10 18.10 -6.73 -8.46
N LEU A 11 17.57 -7.52 -7.52
CA LEU A 11 16.18 -7.43 -7.07
C LEU A 11 15.96 -6.35 -6.00
N LEU A 12 16.96 -6.08 -5.17
CA LEU A 12 16.84 -5.21 -4.00
C LEU A 12 16.31 -3.80 -4.31
N PRO A 13 16.71 -3.11 -5.40
CA PRO A 13 16.17 -1.78 -5.72
C PRO A 13 14.66 -1.81 -5.98
N TYR A 14 14.15 -2.83 -6.66
CA TYR A 14 12.73 -2.98 -6.96
C TYR A 14 11.92 -3.27 -5.68
N VAL A 15 12.44 -4.15 -4.82
CA VAL A 15 11.84 -4.45 -3.51
C VAL A 15 11.80 -3.19 -2.65
N ASN A 16 12.90 -2.46 -2.56
CA ASN A 16 12.99 -1.23 -1.77
C ASN A 16 12.03 -0.15 -2.27
N SER A 17 11.85 -0.02 -3.59
CA SER A 17 10.89 0.93 -4.18
C SER A 17 9.46 0.62 -3.73
N VAL A 18 9.05 -0.65 -3.81
CA VAL A 18 7.72 -1.09 -3.37
C VAL A 18 7.57 -0.90 -1.86
N LEU A 19 8.55 -1.31 -1.06
CA LEU A 19 8.52 -1.13 0.39
C LEU A 19 8.47 0.35 0.79
N ALA A 20 9.20 1.23 0.10
CA ALA A 20 9.17 2.67 0.36
C ALA A 20 7.78 3.29 0.11
N LEU A 21 7.03 2.77 -0.87
CA LEU A 21 5.64 3.16 -1.11
C LEU A 21 4.71 2.60 -0.02
N LEU A 22 4.75 1.27 0.21
CA LEU A 22 3.80 0.59 1.09
C LEU A 22 4.02 0.88 2.59
N SER A 23 5.25 1.17 3.00
CA SER A 23 5.58 1.52 4.39
C SER A 23 5.06 2.89 4.83
N LYS A 24 4.55 3.71 3.89
CA LYS A 24 3.92 4.99 4.22
C LYS A 24 2.62 4.73 4.98
N LYS A 25 2.52 5.34 6.17
CA LYS A 25 1.42 5.19 7.15
C LYS A 25 0.02 5.13 6.54
N TRP A 26 -0.25 5.90 5.50
CA TRP A 26 -1.61 6.10 4.98
C TRP A 26 -1.91 5.37 3.67
N ILE A 27 -0.90 4.81 2.98
CA ILE A 27 -1.10 4.26 1.63
C ILE A 27 -2.08 3.09 1.62
N LEU A 28 -1.88 2.10 2.50
CA LEU A 28 -2.78 0.95 2.61
C LEU A 28 -4.16 1.36 3.13
N ASN A 29 -4.22 2.29 4.08
CA ASN A 29 -5.49 2.80 4.63
C ASN A 29 -6.34 3.49 3.56
N ILE A 30 -5.72 4.30 2.68
CA ILE A 30 -6.41 4.95 1.55
C ILE A 30 -6.92 3.91 0.53
N ILE A 31 -6.11 2.89 0.23
CA ILE A 31 -6.51 1.81 -0.67
C ILE A 31 -7.74 1.06 -0.12
N ILE A 32 -7.74 0.74 1.18
CA ILE A 32 -8.86 0.07 1.85
C ILE A 32 -10.10 0.96 1.79
N SER A 33 -9.98 2.23 2.19
CA SER A 33 -11.08 3.20 2.16
C SER A 33 -11.75 3.31 0.78
N ILE A 34 -10.95 3.36 -0.29
CA ILE A 34 -11.47 3.41 -1.68
C ILE A 34 -12.17 2.10 -2.07
N ASN A 35 -11.63 0.95 -1.66
CA ASN A 35 -12.25 -0.36 -1.91
C ASN A 35 -13.57 -0.53 -1.14
N ASP A 36 -13.70 0.12 0.02
CA ASP A 36 -14.92 0.15 0.83
C ASP A 36 -15.99 1.10 0.26
N GLY A 37 -15.69 1.79 -0.86
CA GLY A 37 -16.64 2.61 -1.62
C GLY A 37 -16.49 4.11 -1.41
N ASN A 38 -15.50 4.58 -0.64
CA ASN A 38 -15.24 6.01 -0.49
C ASN A 38 -14.53 6.54 -1.74
N HIS A 39 -15.32 7.05 -2.70
CA HIS A 39 -14.78 7.54 -3.97
C HIS A 39 -14.40 9.02 -3.95
N HIS A 40 -14.96 9.81 -3.04
CA HIS A 40 -14.72 11.25 -3.01
C HIS A 40 -13.68 11.62 -1.95
N PHE A 41 -12.91 12.69 -2.22
CA PHE A 41 -11.83 13.14 -1.33
C PHE A 41 -12.30 13.32 0.14
N LEU A 42 -13.45 13.94 0.35
CA LEU A 42 -13.97 14.21 1.70
C LEU A 42 -14.42 12.94 2.40
N ASP A 43 -14.93 11.95 1.68
CA ASP A 43 -15.37 10.68 2.26
C ASP A 43 -14.15 9.88 2.73
N ILE A 44 -13.12 9.79 1.88
CA ILE A 44 -11.83 9.16 2.24
C ILE A 44 -11.21 9.90 3.44
N GLN A 45 -11.26 11.23 3.46
CA GLN A 45 -10.70 11.99 4.58
C GLN A 45 -11.45 11.76 5.89
N ARG A 46 -12.78 11.63 5.85
CA ARG A 46 -13.62 11.39 7.03
C ARG A 46 -13.43 9.99 7.59
N ASP A 47 -13.32 9.00 6.71
CA ASP A 47 -13.02 7.61 7.07
C ASP A 47 -11.65 7.49 7.76
N LEU A 48 -10.66 8.22 7.25
CA LEU A 48 -9.28 8.19 7.75
C LEU A 48 -9.02 9.25 8.84
N VAL A 49 -9.64 9.07 10.01
CA VAL A 49 -9.51 10.00 11.15
C VAL A 49 -8.03 10.34 11.45
N GLY A 50 -7.70 11.62 11.40
CA GLY A 50 -6.36 12.14 11.68
C GLY A 50 -5.45 12.32 10.45
N ILE A 51 -5.91 12.00 9.24
CA ILE A 51 -5.19 12.37 8.02
C ILE A 51 -5.41 13.85 7.69
N SER A 52 -4.31 14.58 7.43
CA SER A 52 -4.42 15.96 6.93
C SER A 52 -4.79 15.97 5.44
N SER A 53 -5.49 17.01 4.98
CA SER A 53 -5.85 17.16 3.56
C SER A 53 -4.60 17.20 2.66
N ASN A 54 -3.50 17.78 3.14
CA ASN A 54 -2.24 17.82 2.40
C ASN A 54 -1.61 16.43 2.27
N THR A 55 -1.62 15.64 3.36
CA THR A 55 -1.13 14.25 3.35
C THR A 55 -1.98 13.38 2.42
N LEU A 56 -3.31 13.48 2.50
CA LEU A 56 -4.22 12.74 1.63
C LEU A 56 -3.98 13.10 0.16
N THR A 57 -3.88 14.39 -0.17
CA THR A 57 -3.60 14.87 -1.53
C THR A 57 -2.29 14.29 -2.08
N LYS A 58 -1.22 14.30 -1.27
CA LYS A 58 0.09 13.73 -1.68
C LYS A 58 -0.01 12.24 -1.94
N ASN A 59 -0.66 11.49 -1.05
CA ASN A 59 -0.79 10.05 -1.20
C ASN A 59 -1.68 9.66 -2.38
N LEU A 60 -2.78 10.37 -2.64
CA LEU A 60 -3.63 10.11 -3.80
C LEU A 60 -2.87 10.35 -5.10
N LYS A 61 -2.10 11.45 -5.21
CA LYS A 61 -1.23 11.70 -6.36
C LYS A 61 -0.18 10.61 -6.55
N GLU A 62 0.40 10.12 -5.46
CA GLU A 62 1.39 9.05 -5.51
C GLU A 62 0.77 7.72 -5.93
N LEU A 63 -0.39 7.35 -5.39
CA LEU A 63 -1.13 6.16 -5.80
C LEU A 63 -1.52 6.22 -7.28
N GLU A 64 -1.93 7.39 -7.78
CA GLU A 64 -2.25 7.64 -9.18
C GLU A 64 -1.00 7.49 -10.06
N ALA A 65 0.13 8.10 -9.67
CA ALA A 65 1.40 7.98 -10.39
C ALA A 65 1.94 6.54 -10.45
N ASN A 66 1.61 5.71 -9.46
CA ASN A 66 1.95 4.29 -9.41
C ASN A 66 0.88 3.38 -10.06
N MET A 67 -0.12 3.96 -10.75
CA MET A 67 -1.22 3.24 -11.42
C MET A 67 -2.04 2.34 -10.47
N LEU A 68 -2.02 2.63 -9.16
CA LEU A 68 -2.76 1.87 -8.15
C LEU A 68 -4.20 2.36 -8.03
N ILE A 69 -4.42 3.66 -8.26
CA ILE A 69 -5.75 4.25 -8.36
C ILE A 69 -5.88 5.04 -9.67
N GLU A 70 -7.12 5.22 -10.12
CA GLU A 70 -7.48 6.14 -11.19
C GLU A 70 -8.31 7.30 -10.63
N ARG A 71 -8.03 8.52 -11.11
CA ARG A 71 -8.83 9.70 -10.80
C ARG A 71 -9.77 10.01 -11.95
N LYS A 72 -11.07 10.10 -11.69
CA LYS A 72 -12.09 10.55 -12.65
C LYS A 72 -12.52 11.97 -12.31
N CYS A 73 -12.49 12.86 -13.30
CA CYS A 73 -12.88 14.26 -13.13
C CYS A 73 -13.80 14.65 -14.29
N ARG A 74 -15.08 14.90 -13.99
CA ARG A 74 -16.04 15.46 -14.96
C ARG A 74 -16.18 16.96 -14.74
N LYS A 75 -16.49 17.70 -15.79
CA LYS A 75 -16.60 19.16 -15.73
C LYS A 75 -17.74 19.56 -14.78
N GLY A 76 -17.41 20.30 -13.72
CA GLY A 76 -18.37 20.76 -12.72
C GLY A 76 -18.62 19.79 -11.56
N GLU A 77 -17.97 18.62 -11.54
CA GLU A 77 -18.09 17.62 -10.47
C GLU A 77 -16.80 17.52 -9.65
N SER A 78 -16.91 17.07 -8.40
CA SER A 78 -15.75 16.69 -7.59
C SER A 78 -15.04 15.48 -8.21
N SER A 79 -13.72 15.41 -8.03
CA SER A 79 -12.96 14.25 -8.47
C SER A 79 -13.29 13.00 -7.66
N GLU A 80 -13.38 11.88 -8.37
CA GLU A 80 -13.57 10.54 -7.79
C GLU A 80 -12.30 9.71 -7.95
N TYR A 81 -12.10 8.76 -7.04
CA TYR A 81 -10.93 7.88 -6.98
C TYR A 81 -11.39 6.42 -6.94
N TYR A 82 -10.80 5.60 -7.80
CA TYR A 82 -11.11 4.16 -7.91
C TYR A 82 -9.85 3.31 -7.94
N ALA A 83 -9.89 2.14 -7.33
CA ALA A 83 -8.83 1.14 -7.49
C ALA A 83 -8.70 0.70 -8.95
N THR A 84 -7.48 0.61 -9.46
CA THR A 84 -7.24 0.07 -10.80
C THR A 84 -7.29 -1.46 -10.80
N LYS A 85 -7.38 -2.06 -11.99
CA LYS A 85 -7.16 -3.52 -12.14
C LYS A 85 -5.74 -3.92 -11.72
N TYR A 86 -4.75 -3.04 -11.89
CA TYR A 86 -3.35 -3.32 -11.55
C TYR A 86 -3.15 -3.47 -10.04
N LEU A 87 -3.89 -2.72 -9.21
CA LEU A 87 -3.88 -2.87 -7.76
C LEU A 87 -4.17 -4.32 -7.30
N LYS A 88 -4.93 -5.11 -8.05
CA LYS A 88 -5.18 -6.52 -7.74
C LYS A 88 -3.90 -7.35 -7.68
N SER A 89 -2.87 -7.00 -8.46
CA SER A 89 -1.57 -7.66 -8.40
C SER A 89 -0.86 -7.41 -7.06
N LEU A 90 -1.06 -6.23 -6.45
CA LEU A 90 -0.52 -5.88 -5.14
C LEU A 90 -1.19 -6.68 -4.02
N ASN A 91 -2.49 -6.98 -4.14
CA ASN A 91 -3.22 -7.75 -3.12
C ASN A 91 -2.58 -9.13 -2.88
N PHE A 92 -2.14 -9.83 -3.94
CA PHE A 92 -1.43 -11.10 -3.80
C PHE A 92 -0.13 -10.94 -3.00
N LEU A 93 0.64 -9.88 -3.26
CA LEU A 93 1.87 -9.59 -2.53
C LEU A 93 1.60 -9.30 -1.05
N LEU A 94 0.53 -8.54 -0.75
CA LEU A 94 0.15 -8.23 0.63
C LEU A 94 -0.27 -9.47 1.42
N VAL A 95 -0.96 -10.42 0.76
CA VAL A 95 -1.33 -11.71 1.38
C VAL A 95 -0.08 -12.53 1.71
N GLU A 96 0.87 -12.63 0.79
CA GLU A 96 2.13 -13.35 1.03
C GLU A 96 2.97 -12.69 2.14
N LEU A 97 3.08 -11.35 2.13
CA LEU A 97 3.75 -10.59 3.19
C LEU A 97 3.10 -10.80 4.56
N SER A 98 1.76 -10.78 4.62
CA SER A 98 0.98 -11.06 5.82
C SER A 98 1.22 -12.47 6.35
N SER A 99 1.18 -13.47 5.46
CA SER A 99 1.42 -14.88 5.81
C SER A 99 2.81 -15.06 6.41
N TRP A 100 3.83 -14.48 5.76
CA TRP A 100 5.20 -14.51 6.27
C TRP A 100 5.31 -13.81 7.63
N GLY A 101 4.75 -12.61 7.78
CA GLY A 101 4.79 -11.83 9.03
C GLY A 101 4.20 -12.61 10.22
N LYS A 102 3.02 -13.21 10.02
CA LYS A 102 2.37 -14.06 11.02
C LYS A 102 3.23 -15.27 11.43
N ASN A 103 3.88 -15.92 10.46
CA ASN A 103 4.77 -17.05 10.73
C ASN A 103 6.05 -16.60 11.44
N HIS A 104 6.56 -15.43 11.12
CA HIS A 104 7.73 -14.85 11.77
C HIS A 104 7.47 -14.53 13.25
N GLU A 105 6.34 -13.87 13.56
CA GLU A 105 5.93 -13.59 14.94
C GLU A 105 5.81 -14.87 15.78
N LYS A 106 5.15 -15.90 15.24
CA LYS A 106 5.06 -17.22 15.91
C LYS A 106 6.45 -17.81 16.22
N LYS A 107 7.38 -17.70 15.26
CA LYS A 107 8.74 -18.20 15.45
C LYS A 107 9.45 -17.43 16.56
N LEU A 108 9.30 -16.11 16.62
CA LEU A 108 9.87 -15.29 17.70
C LEU A 108 9.28 -15.64 19.07
N SER A 109 7.95 -15.79 19.20
CA SER A 109 7.32 -16.20 20.47
C SER A 109 7.79 -17.58 20.92
N SER A 110 7.93 -18.53 20.00
CA SER A 110 8.43 -19.88 20.34
C SER A 110 9.89 -19.92 20.81
N LEU A 111 10.66 -18.84 20.56
CA LEU A 111 12.02 -18.67 21.06
C LEU A 111 12.05 -18.01 22.44
N SER A 112 11.10 -17.14 22.77
CA SER A 112 11.00 -16.54 24.11
C SER A 112 10.49 -17.51 25.18
N ASP A 113 9.70 -18.51 24.80
CA ASP A 113 9.18 -19.53 25.72
C ASP A 113 10.22 -20.62 26.09
N LYS A 114 11.44 -20.55 25.52
CA LYS A 114 12.54 -21.49 25.75
C LYS A 114 13.69 -20.91 26.59
N VAL A 115 13.53 -19.69 27.11
CA VAL A 115 14.46 -18.99 28.00
C VAL A 115 13.81 -18.85 29.37
#